data_AF-A0A7Y9SU75-F1
#
_entry.id   AF-A0A7Y9SU75-F1
#
_cell.length_a   1.000
_cell.length_b   1.000
_cell.length_c   1.000
_cell.angle_alpha   90.00
_cell.angle_beta   90.00
_cell.angle_gamma   90.00
#
_symmetry.space_group_name_H-M   'P 1'
#
loop_
_entity.id
_entity.type
_entity.pdbx_description
1 polymer ?
#
loop_
_entity_poly.entity_id
_entity_poly.type
_entity_poly.pdbx_seq_one_letter_code
_entity_poly.pdbx_strand_id
1 'polypeptide(L)'
;MPESYVGNEGTTAAADGMSVLDGTEDRRTGWLAINKTRDYIVSKCAAALTAAKNYTDTKVAAISLTWGSISGKPSTFPPSAHTHTSLDNGGMRFGEASGQWATAQTIYTGANMSVGGHVIVPNATPATSGYAVAYINGDGRLAKNASSERYKKYISAIDPASLGDIWPTLSRYQMRHGDGSWRYGYIAERLAEHPDQEPFVVYTYDTDADGNTTVTDQPDSIDFIALLMAQCAQLHQAVDLLAQRLDALEGR
;
A
#
# COMPACT_ATOMS: atom_id res chain seq x y z
N MET A 1 -63.44 34.72 75.19
CA MET A 1 -62.68 34.79 73.92
C MET A 1 -62.56 36.26 73.55
N PRO A 2 -61.40 36.77 73.11
CA PRO A 2 -61.29 38.17 72.69
C PRO A 2 -62.17 38.39 71.45
N GLU A 3 -62.94 39.47 71.44
CA GLU A 3 -63.92 39.86 70.41
C GLU A 3 -63.34 40.13 69.01
N SER A 4 -62.03 39.93 68.81
CA SER A 4 -61.33 40.25 67.55
C SER A 4 -60.85 39.03 66.75
N TYR A 5 -61.15 37.80 67.17
CA TYR A 5 -60.83 36.62 66.37
C TYR A 5 -61.85 36.43 65.24
N VAL A 6 -61.49 36.89 64.04
CA VAL A 6 -62.24 36.69 62.79
C VAL A 6 -61.80 35.44 62.00
N GLY A 7 -60.90 34.64 62.57
CA GLY A 7 -60.44 33.40 61.97
C GLY A 7 -61.57 32.35 61.93
N ASN A 8 -61.71 31.65 60.81
CA ASN A 8 -62.71 30.60 60.62
C ASN A 8 -62.12 29.17 60.75
N GLU A 9 -60.87 29.05 61.18
CA GLU A 9 -60.09 27.81 61.13
C GLU A 9 -60.76 26.69 61.94
N GLY A 10 -61.37 27.03 63.08
CA GLY A 10 -62.15 26.08 63.88
C GLY A 10 -63.47 25.66 63.22
N THR A 11 -64.16 26.59 62.55
CA THR A 11 -65.42 26.34 61.82
C THR A 11 -65.19 25.51 60.56
N THR A 12 -64.11 25.79 59.83
CA THR A 12 -63.69 25.02 58.66
C THR A 12 -63.22 23.61 59.06
N ALA A 13 -62.46 23.49 60.15
CA ALA A 13 -62.07 22.18 60.68
C ALA A 13 -63.28 21.33 61.10
N ALA A 14 -64.27 21.95 61.74
CA ALA A 14 -65.53 21.32 62.10
C ALA A 14 -66.31 20.81 60.88
N ALA A 15 -66.44 21.65 59.85
CA ALA A 15 -67.10 21.29 58.59
C ALA A 15 -66.38 20.14 57.86
N ASP A 16 -65.06 20.05 58.01
CA ASP A 16 -64.23 18.97 57.50
C ASP A 16 -64.24 17.70 58.39
N GLY A 17 -65.12 17.65 59.40
CA GLY A 17 -65.35 16.46 60.24
C GLY A 17 -64.51 16.40 61.52
N MET A 18 -63.77 17.46 61.88
CA MET A 18 -63.13 17.53 63.19
C MET A 18 -64.20 17.73 64.28
N SER A 19 -64.21 16.86 65.30
CA SER A 19 -65.21 16.94 66.37
C SER A 19 -65.12 18.28 67.10
N VAL A 20 -66.20 19.07 67.07
CA VAL A 20 -66.33 20.31 67.84
C VAL A 20 -66.56 19.94 69.31
N LEU A 21 -65.88 20.66 70.20
CA LEU A 21 -66.16 20.55 71.62
C LEU A 21 -67.41 21.35 71.96
N ASP A 22 -68.35 20.75 72.65
CA ASP A 22 -69.62 21.40 73.03
C ASP A 22 -69.46 22.33 74.24
N GLY A 23 -68.28 22.34 74.86
CA GLY A 23 -67.92 23.21 75.98
C GLY A 23 -68.35 22.66 77.33
N THR A 24 -68.94 21.46 77.38
CA THR A 24 -69.34 20.76 78.61
C THR A 24 -68.36 19.64 78.99
N GLU A 25 -67.30 19.42 78.22
CA GLU A 25 -66.31 18.37 78.46
C GLU A 25 -65.50 18.60 79.76
N ASP A 26 -65.07 17.50 80.40
CA ASP A 26 -64.23 17.57 81.60
C ASP A 26 -62.90 18.27 81.28
N ARG A 27 -62.56 19.29 82.08
CA ARG A 27 -61.30 20.04 81.96
C ARG A 27 -60.05 19.14 81.98
N ARG A 28 -60.13 17.96 82.59
CA ARG A 28 -59.04 16.96 82.61
C ARG A 28 -58.76 16.34 81.23
N THR A 29 -59.72 16.37 80.30
CA THR A 29 -59.56 15.82 78.94
C THR A 29 -59.05 16.83 77.91
N GLY A 30 -58.67 18.04 78.32
CA GLY A 30 -58.17 19.08 77.40
C GLY A 30 -56.96 18.67 76.55
N TRP A 31 -56.10 17.78 77.04
CA TRP A 31 -54.99 17.22 76.26
C TRP A 31 -55.44 16.40 75.04
N LEU A 32 -56.58 15.71 75.13
CA LEU A 32 -57.14 14.93 74.02
C LEU A 32 -57.61 15.84 72.89
N ALA A 33 -58.24 16.96 73.22
CA ALA A 33 -58.63 17.98 72.26
C ALA A 33 -57.41 18.60 71.55
N ILE A 34 -56.35 18.94 72.29
CA ILE A 34 -55.10 19.47 71.73
C ILE A 34 -54.48 18.47 70.74
N ASN A 35 -54.47 17.18 71.07
CA ASN A 35 -53.95 16.14 70.17
C ASN A 35 -54.78 16.03 68.89
N LYS A 36 -56.12 16.05 68.98
CA LYS A 36 -57.00 16.06 67.78
C LYS A 36 -56.71 17.25 66.86
N THR A 37 -56.50 18.45 67.42
CA THR A 37 -56.15 19.63 66.62
C THR A 37 -54.78 19.48 65.96
N ARG A 38 -53.78 18.95 66.68
CA ARG A 38 -52.45 18.67 66.13
C ARG A 38 -52.50 17.64 65.00
N ASP A 39 -53.25 16.56 65.18
CA ASP A 39 -53.42 15.52 64.17
C ASP A 39 -54.12 16.06 62.92
N TYR A 40 -55.13 16.92 63.08
CA TYR A 40 -55.79 17.61 61.98
C TYR A 40 -54.83 18.54 61.21
N ILE A 41 -54.02 19.34 61.93
CA ILE A 41 -53.01 20.20 61.30
C ILE A 41 -51.98 19.38 60.52
N VAL A 42 -51.45 18.31 61.13
CA VAL A 42 -50.48 17.42 60.48
C VAL A 42 -51.08 16.79 59.22
N SER A 43 -52.33 16.33 59.30
CA SER A 43 -53.06 15.77 58.15
C SER A 43 -53.21 16.77 57.00
N LYS A 44 -53.64 18.00 57.30
CA LYS A 44 -53.76 19.06 56.27
C LYS A 44 -52.41 19.48 55.69
N CYS A 45 -51.38 19.60 56.51
CA CYS A 45 -50.02 19.90 56.05
C CYS A 45 -49.47 18.77 55.16
N ALA A 46 -49.67 17.51 55.52
CA ALA A 46 -49.25 16.35 54.72
C ALA A 46 -49.99 16.30 53.38
N ALA A 47 -51.30 16.59 53.37
CA ALA A 47 -52.08 16.68 52.14
C ALA A 47 -51.59 17.81 51.23
N ALA A 48 -51.34 19.00 51.78
CA ALA A 48 -50.80 20.14 51.03
C ALA A 48 -49.41 19.84 50.44
N LEU A 49 -48.53 19.22 51.23
CA LEU A 49 -47.18 18.84 50.79
C LEU A 49 -47.24 17.77 49.68
N THR A 50 -48.12 16.79 49.83
CA THR A 50 -48.35 15.75 48.80
C THR A 50 -48.85 16.37 47.51
N ALA A 51 -49.80 17.30 47.58
CA ALA A 51 -50.31 18.02 46.40
C ALA A 51 -49.20 18.84 45.71
N ALA A 52 -48.38 19.56 46.49
CA ALA A 52 -47.24 20.30 45.96
C ALA A 52 -46.21 19.38 45.28
N LYS A 53 -45.87 18.26 45.93
CA LYS A 53 -44.96 17.25 45.35
C LYS A 53 -45.51 16.70 44.04
N ASN A 54 -46.78 16.31 44.00
CA ASN A 54 -47.42 15.76 42.79
C ASN A 54 -47.41 16.78 41.64
N TYR A 55 -47.65 18.06 41.95
CA TYR A 55 -47.54 19.14 40.97
C TYR A 55 -46.12 19.25 40.42
N THR A 56 -45.11 19.28 41.29
CA THR A 56 -43.69 19.35 40.89
C THR A 56 -43.28 18.12 40.08
N ASP A 57 -43.59 16.91 40.53
CA ASP A 57 -43.29 15.67 39.83
C ASP A 57 -43.92 15.67 38.43
N THR A 58 -45.17 16.11 38.30
CA THR A 58 -45.86 16.25 37.01
C THR A 58 -45.14 17.24 36.10
N LYS A 59 -44.74 18.40 36.64
CA LYS A 59 -44.00 19.42 35.86
C LYS A 59 -42.63 18.93 35.42
N VAL A 60 -41.90 18.23 36.29
CA VAL A 60 -40.58 17.67 35.99
C VAL A 60 -40.68 16.53 34.97
N ALA A 61 -41.64 15.62 35.12
CA ALA A 61 -41.90 14.55 34.16
C ALA A 61 -42.32 15.09 32.78
N ALA A 62 -42.97 16.26 32.74
CA ALA A 62 -43.33 16.94 31.49
C ALA A 62 -42.15 17.69 30.85
N ILE A 63 -40.98 17.78 31.50
CA ILE A 63 -39.77 18.35 30.89
C ILE A 63 -39.26 17.36 29.84
N SER A 64 -39.52 17.66 28.57
CA SER A 64 -38.95 16.95 27.43
C SER A 64 -37.89 17.82 26.76
N LEU A 65 -36.62 17.51 27.02
CA LEU A 65 -35.47 18.16 26.37
C LEU A 65 -35.18 17.48 25.04
N THR A 66 -35.88 17.89 23.99
CA THR A 66 -35.59 17.44 22.62
C THR A 66 -34.36 18.15 22.06
N TRP A 67 -33.69 17.57 21.06
CA TRP A 67 -32.64 18.27 20.30
C TRP A 67 -33.11 19.65 19.80
N GLY A 68 -34.41 19.79 19.48
CA GLY A 68 -35.04 21.05 19.10
C GLY A 68 -34.99 22.13 20.19
N SER A 69 -35.09 21.75 21.46
CA SER A 69 -35.13 22.65 22.62
C SER A 69 -33.78 23.27 23.02
N ILE A 70 -32.65 22.75 22.50
CA ILE A 70 -31.30 23.25 22.80
C ILE A 70 -31.00 24.49 21.97
N SER A 71 -30.77 25.64 22.61
CA SER A 71 -30.24 26.85 21.95
C SER A 71 -28.73 26.78 21.78
N GLY A 72 -28.16 27.47 20.79
CA GLY A 72 -26.71 27.51 20.55
C GLY A 72 -26.09 26.22 19.99
N LYS A 73 -26.90 25.23 19.59
CA LYS A 73 -26.40 24.01 18.95
C LYS A 73 -25.77 24.30 17.57
N PRO A 74 -24.62 23.68 17.23
CA PRO A 74 -24.09 23.73 15.88
C PRO A 74 -25.13 23.19 14.89
N SER A 75 -25.41 23.93 13.82
CA SER A 75 -26.33 23.49 12.75
C SER A 75 -25.69 22.43 11.85
N THR A 76 -24.37 22.27 11.88
CA THR A 76 -23.60 21.29 11.13
C THR A 76 -22.41 20.79 11.95
N PHE A 77 -22.04 19.52 11.74
CA PHE A 77 -20.76 18.95 12.17
C PHE A 77 -19.97 18.57 10.91
N PRO A 78 -19.42 19.55 10.16
CA PRO A 78 -18.71 19.23 8.94
C PRO A 78 -17.44 18.45 9.30
N PRO A 79 -17.19 17.27 8.69
CA PRO A 79 -15.89 16.62 8.85
C PRO A 79 -14.81 17.58 8.35
N SER A 80 -13.71 17.68 9.08
CA SER A 80 -12.55 18.42 8.59
C SER A 80 -11.92 17.65 7.44
N ALA A 81 -11.93 18.25 6.26
CA ALA A 81 -11.22 17.72 5.11
C ALA A 81 -9.73 17.62 5.45
N HIS A 82 -9.17 16.44 5.28
CA HIS A 82 -7.74 16.21 5.28
C HIS A 82 -7.40 15.38 4.04
N THR A 83 -6.19 15.59 3.53
CA THR A 83 -5.71 14.90 2.32
C THR A 83 -4.67 13.87 2.70
N HIS A 84 -4.83 12.66 2.17
CA HIS A 84 -3.78 11.65 2.15
C HIS A 84 -3.08 11.72 0.79
N THR A 85 -1.90 12.33 0.73
CA THR A 85 -1.09 12.40 -0.50
C THR A 85 -0.23 11.15 -0.72
N SER A 86 -0.07 10.31 0.31
CA SER A 86 0.62 9.02 0.24
C SER A 86 0.31 8.16 1.46
N LEU A 87 0.37 6.83 1.32
CA LEU A 87 0.60 5.94 2.47
C LEU A 87 2.04 6.17 2.95
N ASP A 88 2.26 7.21 3.74
CA ASP A 88 3.57 7.45 4.35
C ASP A 88 3.73 6.54 5.56
N ASN A 89 4.26 5.34 5.34
CA ASN A 89 4.86 4.54 6.39
C ASN A 89 6.32 4.28 6.03
N GLY A 90 7.20 5.21 6.38
CA GLY A 90 8.63 4.95 6.51
C GLY A 90 9.38 4.66 5.21
N GLY A 91 9.09 5.39 4.12
CA GLY A 91 9.96 5.43 2.93
C GLY A 91 9.46 4.67 1.69
N MET A 92 8.28 4.04 1.73
CA MET A 92 7.64 3.44 0.56
C MET A 92 6.56 4.38 0.01
N ARG A 93 6.86 5.14 -1.05
CA ARG A 93 5.87 5.97 -1.74
C ARG A 93 5.05 5.12 -2.69
N PHE A 94 3.93 4.61 -2.19
CA PHE A 94 2.86 4.05 -3.01
C PHE A 94 1.63 4.93 -2.83
N GLY A 95 1.53 6.02 -3.61
CA GLY A 95 0.47 7.02 -3.45
C GLY A 95 0.59 8.23 -4.38
N GLU A 96 -0.57 8.73 -4.79
CA GLU A 96 -0.87 9.55 -5.96
C GLU A 96 -0.69 11.06 -5.70
N ALA A 97 0.24 11.70 -6.43
CA ALA A 97 0.26 13.17 -6.51
C ALA A 97 -0.70 13.71 -7.60
N SER A 98 -1.14 12.86 -8.52
CA SER A 98 -2.23 13.08 -9.49
C SER A 98 -2.22 11.93 -10.51
N GLY A 99 -3.16 10.98 -10.44
CA GLY A 99 -3.31 9.89 -11.40
C GLY A 99 -2.32 8.72 -11.26
N GLN A 100 -2.88 7.54 -10.93
CA GLN A 100 -2.55 6.17 -11.33
C GLN A 100 -1.06 5.71 -11.39
N TRP A 101 -0.78 4.59 -10.69
CA TRP A 101 0.55 3.95 -10.49
C TRP A 101 1.19 3.41 -11.77
N ALA A 102 0.39 3.27 -12.80
CA ALA A 102 0.74 3.18 -14.19
C ALA A 102 -0.30 4.01 -14.94
N THR A 103 0.09 4.77 -15.94
CA THR A 103 -0.90 5.24 -16.91
C THR A 103 -1.33 4.04 -17.76
N ALA A 104 -2.28 4.22 -18.69
CA ALA A 104 -2.54 3.19 -19.70
C ALA A 104 -1.29 2.78 -20.51
N GLN A 105 -0.16 3.51 -20.39
CA GLN A 105 0.99 3.40 -21.29
C GLN A 105 2.37 3.43 -20.59
N THR A 106 2.49 3.70 -19.28
CA THR A 106 3.81 3.91 -18.64
C THR A 106 3.84 3.56 -17.15
N ILE A 107 4.95 2.96 -16.70
CA ILE A 107 5.29 2.70 -15.30
C ILE A 107 6.43 3.65 -14.89
N TYR A 108 6.27 4.43 -13.82
CA TYR A 108 7.31 5.30 -13.26
C TYR A 108 7.96 4.66 -12.03
N THR A 109 9.27 4.45 -12.05
CA THR A 109 10.04 3.97 -10.90
C THR A 109 11.13 4.98 -10.53
N GLY A 110 11.37 5.18 -9.22
CA GLY A 110 12.31 6.19 -8.74
C GLY A 110 13.79 5.81 -8.82
N ALA A 111 14.11 4.52 -8.94
CA ALA A 111 15.48 4.02 -9.00
C ALA A 111 15.64 2.82 -9.93
N ASN A 112 15.19 1.63 -9.52
CA ASN A 112 15.36 0.39 -10.28
C ASN A 112 14.02 -0.34 -10.43
N MET A 113 13.88 -1.11 -11.52
CA MET A 113 12.82 -2.09 -11.72
C MET A 113 13.47 -3.47 -11.87
N SER A 114 13.12 -4.41 -10.99
CA SER A 114 13.61 -5.79 -11.01
C SER A 114 12.44 -6.74 -11.28
N VAL A 115 12.62 -7.67 -12.24
CA VAL A 115 11.59 -8.64 -12.65
C VAL A 115 12.21 -10.03 -12.57
N GLY A 116 11.80 -10.84 -11.59
CA GLY A 116 12.27 -12.22 -11.41
C GLY A 116 11.63 -13.24 -12.36
N GLY A 117 10.90 -12.77 -13.37
CA GLY A 117 10.17 -13.57 -14.36
C GLY A 117 10.18 -12.90 -15.73
N HIS A 118 9.17 -13.11 -16.55
CA HIS A 118 9.14 -12.59 -17.92
C HIS A 118 8.63 -11.14 -18.02
N VAL A 119 9.25 -10.34 -18.89
CA VAL A 119 8.66 -9.09 -19.41
C VAL A 119 7.91 -9.43 -20.70
N ILE A 120 6.57 -9.44 -20.64
CA ILE A 120 5.71 -9.84 -21.77
C ILE A 120 5.26 -8.60 -22.56
N VAL A 121 5.65 -8.50 -23.84
CA VAL A 121 5.36 -7.36 -24.74
C VAL A 121 4.64 -7.78 -26.04
N PRO A 122 3.39 -8.26 -25.96
CA PRO A 122 2.74 -8.97 -27.06
C PRO A 122 2.31 -8.06 -28.23
N ASN A 123 2.29 -6.74 -28.01
CA ASN A 123 1.84 -5.74 -28.99
C ASN A 123 2.85 -4.60 -29.15
N ALA A 124 4.16 -4.89 -29.06
CA ALA A 124 5.20 -3.89 -29.31
C ALA A 124 5.11 -3.35 -30.76
N THR A 125 5.15 -2.04 -30.92
CA THR A 125 5.20 -1.37 -32.23
C THR A 125 6.65 -1.08 -32.64
N PRO A 126 6.96 -0.97 -33.94
CA PRO A 126 8.30 -0.63 -34.39
C PRO A 126 8.74 0.75 -33.87
N ALA A 127 10.01 0.87 -33.44
CA ALA A 127 10.60 2.15 -33.12
C ALA A 127 10.76 2.99 -34.40
N THR A 128 10.15 4.18 -34.43
CA THR A 128 10.11 5.05 -35.62
C THR A 128 11.13 6.19 -35.59
N SER A 129 11.83 6.37 -34.46
CA SER A 129 12.92 7.34 -34.30
C SER A 129 13.83 6.93 -33.16
N GLY A 130 15.13 7.17 -33.29
CA GLY A 130 16.13 7.07 -32.23
C GLY A 130 15.98 5.89 -31.28
N TYR A 131 16.43 4.71 -31.68
CA TYR A 131 16.44 3.52 -30.82
C TYR A 131 17.87 3.10 -30.48
N ALA A 132 18.03 2.48 -29.31
CA ALA A 132 19.28 1.86 -28.88
C ALA A 132 19.00 0.40 -28.53
N VAL A 133 19.90 -0.49 -28.97
CA VAL A 133 19.88 -1.88 -28.56
C VAL A 133 20.24 -1.96 -27.07
N ALA A 134 19.48 -2.77 -26.33
CA ALA A 134 19.73 -3.10 -24.95
C ALA A 134 20.26 -4.54 -24.82
N TYR A 135 21.09 -4.76 -23.81
CA TYR A 135 21.71 -6.05 -23.48
C TYR A 135 21.35 -6.42 -22.04
N ILE A 136 21.45 -7.70 -21.69
CA ILE A 136 21.30 -8.18 -20.32
C ILE A 136 22.72 -8.49 -19.80
N ASN A 137 23.10 -7.89 -18.69
CA ASN A 137 24.36 -8.17 -18.02
C ASN A 137 24.30 -9.51 -17.28
N GLY A 138 25.47 -10.07 -16.93
CA GLY A 138 25.57 -11.28 -16.10
C GLY A 138 24.95 -11.15 -14.69
N ASP A 139 24.74 -9.92 -14.20
CA ASP A 139 24.03 -9.64 -12.94
C ASP A 139 22.50 -9.42 -13.14
N GLY A 140 21.97 -9.76 -14.32
CA GLY A 140 20.55 -9.67 -14.65
C GLY A 140 20.06 -8.26 -14.99
N ARG A 141 20.94 -7.25 -15.03
CA ARG A 141 20.54 -5.86 -15.32
C ARG A 141 20.42 -5.60 -16.81
N LEU A 142 19.38 -4.87 -17.21
CA LEU A 142 19.27 -4.30 -18.55
C LEU A 142 20.26 -3.14 -18.72
N ALA A 143 21.18 -3.26 -19.67
CA ALA A 143 22.16 -2.26 -20.04
C ALA A 143 21.95 -1.79 -21.49
N LYS A 144 22.54 -0.65 -21.85
CA LYS A 144 22.55 -0.13 -23.24
C LYS A 144 23.94 -0.29 -23.85
N ASN A 145 24.02 -0.07 -25.17
CA ASN A 145 25.21 -0.18 -26.02
C ASN A 145 26.52 0.44 -25.45
N ALA A 146 27.64 0.13 -26.10
CA ALA A 146 28.99 0.55 -25.75
C ALA A 146 29.08 2.02 -25.30
N SER A 147 29.70 2.22 -24.14
CA SER A 147 29.94 3.53 -23.58
C SER A 147 31.13 4.23 -24.25
N SER A 148 31.11 5.57 -24.19
CA SER A 148 32.17 6.42 -24.74
C SER A 148 33.54 6.12 -24.12
N GLU A 149 34.60 6.28 -24.91
CA GLU A 149 36.00 6.08 -24.52
C GLU A 149 36.37 6.82 -23.22
N ARG A 150 35.81 8.02 -23.01
CA ARG A 150 36.04 8.83 -21.79
C ARG A 150 35.66 8.13 -20.49
N TYR A 151 34.84 7.07 -20.56
CA TYR A 151 34.43 6.26 -19.42
C TYR A 151 35.20 4.94 -19.30
N LYS A 152 36.18 4.71 -20.18
CA LYS A 152 36.97 3.47 -20.25
C LYS A 152 38.44 3.77 -19.91
N LYS A 153 39.17 2.74 -19.48
CA LYS A 153 40.62 2.77 -19.17
C LYS A 153 41.26 1.49 -19.72
N TYR A 154 42.57 1.53 -20.00
CA TYR A 154 43.34 0.40 -20.54
C TYR A 154 42.80 -0.16 -21.85
N ILE A 155 42.51 0.73 -22.80
CA ILE A 155 42.01 0.35 -24.11
C ILE A 155 43.19 -0.07 -24.99
N SER A 156 43.19 -1.32 -25.43
CA SER A 156 44.18 -1.87 -26.35
C SER A 156 43.50 -2.46 -27.58
N ALA A 157 44.17 -2.37 -28.73
CA ALA A 157 43.77 -3.13 -29.90
C ALA A 157 44.03 -4.63 -29.67
N ILE A 158 43.20 -5.47 -30.27
CA ILE A 158 43.36 -6.93 -30.30
C ILE A 158 43.53 -7.33 -31.76
N ASP A 159 44.51 -8.19 -32.05
CA ASP A 159 44.62 -8.83 -33.37
C ASP A 159 43.55 -9.94 -33.47
N PRO A 160 42.57 -9.85 -34.39
CA PRO A 160 41.51 -10.87 -34.47
C PRO A 160 42.04 -12.29 -34.69
N ALA A 161 43.20 -12.45 -35.35
CA ALA A 161 43.84 -13.74 -35.55
C ALA A 161 44.34 -14.37 -34.23
N SER A 162 44.64 -13.55 -33.22
CA SER A 162 45.07 -14.02 -31.90
C SER A 162 43.95 -14.65 -31.07
N LEU A 163 42.69 -14.51 -31.51
CA LEU A 163 41.51 -15.09 -30.86
C LEU A 163 41.37 -16.60 -31.09
N GLY A 164 42.23 -17.22 -31.92
CA GLY A 164 42.18 -18.65 -32.20
C GLY A 164 41.00 -19.07 -33.09
N ASP A 165 40.65 -20.36 -33.08
CA ASP A 165 39.56 -20.89 -33.90
C ASP A 165 38.20 -20.74 -33.21
N ILE A 166 37.55 -19.62 -33.52
CA ILE A 166 36.23 -19.26 -33.01
C ILE A 166 35.11 -19.58 -33.99
N TRP A 167 35.33 -20.49 -34.96
CA TRP A 167 34.33 -20.92 -35.95
C TRP A 167 33.63 -22.22 -35.53
N PRO A 168 32.50 -22.12 -34.82
CA PRO A 168 31.83 -23.30 -34.31
C PRO A 168 31.17 -24.11 -35.42
N THR A 169 31.14 -25.42 -35.21
CA THR A 169 30.42 -26.31 -36.12
C THR A 169 28.90 -26.19 -35.90
N LEU A 170 28.17 -25.81 -36.94
CA LEU A 170 26.71 -25.79 -36.92
C LEU A 170 26.17 -27.22 -36.77
N SER A 171 25.41 -27.43 -35.70
CA SER A 171 24.84 -28.74 -35.38
C SER A 171 23.36 -28.79 -35.76
N ARG A 172 22.89 -29.98 -36.16
CA ARG A 172 21.47 -30.29 -36.31
C ARG A 172 21.03 -31.22 -35.18
N TYR A 173 19.97 -30.86 -34.46
CA TYR A 173 19.53 -31.58 -33.27
C TYR A 173 18.01 -31.56 -33.11
N GLN A 174 17.49 -32.44 -32.26
CA GLN A 174 16.10 -32.43 -31.77
C GLN A 174 16.12 -32.12 -30.27
N MET A 175 15.09 -31.42 -29.77
CA MET A 175 14.95 -31.18 -28.33
C MET A 175 14.61 -32.49 -27.60
N ARG A 176 15.27 -32.76 -26.46
CA ARG A 176 15.00 -33.96 -25.64
C ARG A 176 13.55 -34.04 -25.18
N HIS A 177 12.93 -32.89 -24.92
CA HIS A 177 11.52 -32.75 -24.57
C HIS A 177 10.87 -31.71 -25.48
N GLY A 178 10.39 -32.14 -26.64
CA GLY A 178 9.78 -31.26 -27.64
C GLY A 178 8.93 -32.02 -28.65
N ASP A 179 8.51 -31.33 -29.70
CA ASP A 179 7.64 -31.81 -30.78
C ASP A 179 8.32 -32.75 -31.80
N GLY A 180 9.58 -33.15 -31.54
CA GLY A 180 10.37 -33.95 -32.48
C GLY A 180 10.82 -33.18 -33.72
N SER A 181 10.64 -31.86 -33.79
CA SER A 181 11.13 -31.05 -34.90
C SER A 181 12.66 -30.97 -34.92
N TRP A 182 13.24 -31.05 -36.11
CA TRP A 182 14.66 -30.82 -36.31
C TRP A 182 14.98 -29.32 -36.25
N ARG A 183 16.03 -28.97 -35.52
CA ARG A 183 16.53 -27.61 -35.36
C ARG A 183 18.00 -27.54 -35.73
N TYR A 184 18.45 -26.35 -36.11
CA TYR A 184 19.85 -26.06 -36.42
C TYR A 184 20.33 -24.99 -35.44
N GLY A 185 21.55 -25.15 -34.93
CA GLY A 185 22.12 -24.22 -33.97
C GLY A 185 23.42 -24.76 -33.37
N TYR A 186 23.89 -24.08 -32.33
CA TYR A 186 25.09 -24.45 -31.60
C TYR A 186 24.73 -25.10 -30.26
N ILE A 187 25.64 -25.94 -29.75
CA ILE A 187 25.48 -26.65 -28.48
C ILE A 187 26.48 -26.03 -27.51
N ALA A 188 26.00 -25.38 -26.44
CA ALA A 188 26.82 -24.56 -25.55
C ALA A 188 27.98 -25.34 -24.94
N GLU A 189 27.77 -26.60 -24.56
CA GLU A 189 28.79 -27.48 -24.00
C GLU A 189 29.91 -27.78 -25.01
N ARG A 190 29.56 -28.03 -26.28
CA ARG A 190 30.56 -28.28 -27.34
C ARG A 190 31.37 -27.04 -27.69
N LEU A 191 30.79 -25.86 -27.50
CA LEU A 191 31.49 -24.60 -27.68
C LEU A 191 32.43 -24.34 -26.51
N ALA A 192 31.99 -24.64 -25.29
CA ALA A 192 32.78 -24.49 -24.08
C ALA A 192 33.96 -25.46 -23.99
N GLU A 193 33.91 -26.59 -24.71
CA GLU A 193 35.04 -27.52 -24.82
C GLU A 193 36.24 -26.94 -25.59
N HIS A 194 36.04 -25.89 -26.39
CA HIS A 194 37.10 -25.27 -27.18
C HIS A 194 37.70 -24.06 -26.44
N PRO A 195 39.02 -24.07 -26.14
CA PRO A 195 39.65 -23.01 -25.32
C PRO A 195 39.53 -21.62 -25.96
N ASP A 196 39.52 -21.55 -27.29
CA ASP A 196 39.42 -20.27 -28.01
C ASP A 196 38.00 -19.68 -27.97
N GLN A 197 36.98 -20.50 -27.68
CA GLN A 197 35.57 -20.10 -27.65
C GLN A 197 35.06 -19.86 -26.22
N GLU A 198 35.78 -20.35 -25.21
CA GLU A 198 35.54 -20.14 -23.79
C GLU A 198 35.25 -18.66 -23.42
N PRO A 199 35.94 -17.64 -23.97
CA PRO A 199 35.66 -16.24 -23.64
C PRO A 199 34.25 -15.76 -23.99
N PHE A 200 33.54 -16.48 -24.87
CA PHE A 200 32.18 -16.16 -25.31
C PHE A 200 31.11 -17.00 -24.60
N VAL A 201 31.53 -17.90 -23.70
CA VAL A 201 30.65 -18.74 -22.91
C VAL A 201 30.22 -18.00 -21.66
N VAL A 202 28.92 -18.02 -21.39
CA VAL A 202 28.32 -17.45 -20.19
C VAL A 202 28.00 -18.59 -19.23
N TYR A 203 28.64 -18.54 -18.07
CA TYR A 203 28.33 -19.42 -16.95
C TYR A 203 27.34 -18.75 -16.02
N THR A 204 26.43 -19.54 -15.46
CA THR A 204 25.58 -19.07 -14.36
C THR A 204 26.36 -19.08 -13.06
N TYR A 205 25.87 -18.27 -12.13
CA TYR A 205 26.35 -18.25 -10.77
C TYR A 205 25.25 -18.77 -9.87
N ASP A 206 25.56 -19.78 -9.07
CA ASP A 206 24.68 -20.20 -7.99
C ASP A 206 25.05 -19.41 -6.74
N THR A 207 24.05 -18.90 -6.02
CA THR A 207 24.29 -18.18 -4.75
C THR A 207 23.64 -18.99 -3.64
N ASP A 208 24.47 -19.46 -2.72
CA ASP A 208 23.98 -20.23 -1.59
C ASP A 208 23.12 -19.36 -0.64
N ALA A 209 22.44 -20.02 0.30
CA ALA A 209 21.57 -19.35 1.27
C ALA A 209 22.32 -18.37 2.18
N ASP A 210 23.65 -18.45 2.25
CA ASP A 210 24.52 -17.58 3.04
C ASP A 210 25.07 -16.40 2.21
N GLY A 211 24.70 -16.31 0.93
CA GLY A 211 25.06 -15.21 0.03
C GLY A 211 26.40 -15.40 -0.67
N ASN A 212 27.01 -16.58 -0.61
CA ASN A 212 28.23 -16.88 -1.34
C ASN A 212 27.89 -17.33 -2.76
N THR A 213 28.48 -16.65 -3.73
CA THR A 213 28.26 -16.91 -5.15
C THR A 213 29.35 -17.84 -5.70
N THR A 214 28.98 -19.02 -6.19
CA THR A 214 29.85 -19.99 -6.86
C THR A 214 29.51 -20.08 -8.34
N VAL A 215 30.51 -20.11 -9.22
CA VAL A 215 30.31 -20.33 -10.66
C VAL A 215 29.86 -21.76 -10.88
N THR A 216 28.79 -21.96 -11.65
CA THR A 216 28.35 -23.31 -12.07
C THR A 216 29.33 -23.85 -13.10
N ASP A 217 29.79 -25.10 -12.95
CA ASP A 217 30.70 -25.75 -13.91
C ASP A 217 30.09 -26.00 -15.30
N GLN A 218 28.78 -25.78 -15.46
CA GLN A 218 28.04 -25.97 -16.70
C GLN A 218 27.82 -24.63 -17.43
N PRO A 219 28.09 -24.56 -18.74
CA PRO A 219 27.80 -23.37 -19.53
C PRO A 219 26.28 -23.19 -19.64
N ASP A 220 25.80 -21.99 -19.35
CA ASP A 220 24.38 -21.66 -19.42
C ASP A 220 23.98 -21.18 -20.81
N SER A 221 24.77 -20.27 -21.39
CA SER A 221 24.50 -19.69 -22.69
C SER A 221 25.78 -19.18 -23.35
N ILE A 222 25.65 -18.71 -24.60
CA ILE A 222 26.77 -18.17 -25.39
C ILE A 222 26.41 -16.73 -25.75
N ASP A 223 27.35 -15.81 -25.60
CA ASP A 223 27.22 -14.46 -26.17
C ASP A 223 27.42 -14.52 -27.68
N PHE A 224 26.34 -14.90 -28.37
CA PHE A 224 26.34 -15.13 -29.81
C PHE A 224 26.69 -13.87 -30.61
N ILE A 225 26.34 -12.69 -30.11
CA ILE A 225 26.61 -11.44 -30.81
C ILE A 225 28.09 -11.11 -30.72
N ALA A 226 28.70 -11.25 -29.54
CA ALA A 226 30.14 -11.04 -29.39
C ALA A 226 30.94 -12.04 -30.22
N LEU A 227 30.55 -13.32 -30.21
CA LEU A 227 31.15 -14.37 -31.04
C LEU A 227 31.05 -14.04 -32.53
N LEU A 228 29.86 -13.63 -33.00
CA LEU A 228 29.64 -13.25 -34.40
C LEU A 228 30.48 -12.03 -34.80
N MET A 229 30.60 -11.01 -33.94
CA MET A 229 31.43 -9.84 -34.22
C MET A 229 32.91 -10.22 -34.36
N ALA A 230 33.40 -11.10 -33.49
CA ALA A 230 34.77 -11.60 -33.55
C ALA A 230 35.03 -12.42 -34.83
N GLN A 231 34.10 -13.31 -35.20
CA GLN A 231 34.13 -14.05 -36.47
C GLN A 231 34.15 -13.11 -37.68
N CYS A 232 33.28 -12.10 -37.71
CA CYS A 232 33.27 -11.10 -38.78
C CYS A 232 34.60 -10.35 -38.89
N ALA A 233 35.25 -10.03 -37.76
CA ALA A 233 36.56 -9.39 -37.76
C ALA A 233 37.65 -10.32 -38.33
N GLN A 234 37.64 -11.61 -37.98
CA GLN A 234 38.56 -12.59 -38.55
C GLN A 234 38.33 -12.79 -40.06
N LEU A 235 37.08 -12.87 -40.52
CA LEU A 235 36.79 -12.93 -41.95
C LEU A 235 37.30 -11.69 -42.69
N HIS A 236 37.10 -10.51 -42.12
CA HIS A 236 37.57 -9.27 -42.73
C HIS A 236 39.10 -9.31 -42.93
N GLN A 237 39.85 -9.72 -41.90
CA GLN A 237 41.30 -9.88 -41.97
C GLN A 237 41.72 -10.94 -43.01
N ALA A 238 41.01 -12.07 -43.08
CA ALA A 238 41.29 -13.11 -44.07
C ALA A 238 41.03 -12.64 -45.50
N VAL A 239 39.94 -11.90 -45.74
CA VAL A 239 39.61 -11.33 -47.05
C VAL A 239 40.64 -10.26 -47.46
N ASP A 240 41.05 -9.39 -46.54
CA ASP A 240 42.09 -8.40 -46.80
C ASP A 240 43.43 -9.07 -47.18
N LEU A 241 43.82 -10.12 -46.45
CA LEU A 241 45.00 -10.91 -46.79
C LEU A 241 44.91 -11.56 -48.17
N LEU A 242 43.73 -12.08 -48.54
CA LEU A 242 43.50 -12.64 -49.87
C LEU A 242 43.60 -11.57 -50.97
N ALA A 243 43.05 -10.38 -50.74
CA ALA A 243 43.15 -9.26 -51.67
C ALA A 243 44.62 -8.84 -51.88
N GLN A 244 45.39 -8.69 -50.80
CA GLN A 244 46.83 -8.37 -50.89
C GLN A 244 47.63 -9.43 -51.66
N ARG A 245 47.30 -10.72 -51.47
CA ARG A 245 47.92 -11.81 -52.22
C ARG A 245 47.54 -11.79 -53.70
N LEU A 246 46.30 -11.45 -54.01
CA LEU A 246 45.82 -11.31 -55.38
C LEU A 246 46.54 -10.15 -56.09
N ASP A 247 46.61 -8.98 -55.47
CA ASP A 247 47.34 -7.82 -56.01
C ASP A 247 48.82 -8.15 -56.27
N ALA A 248 49.45 -8.92 -55.36
CA ALA A 248 50.83 -9.37 -55.53
C ALA A 248 51.01 -10.40 -56.67
N LEU A 249 49.95 -11.13 -57.02
CA LEU A 249 49.93 -12.07 -58.15
C LEU A 249 49.65 -11.34 -59.48
N GLU A 250 48.76 -10.35 -59.47
CA GLU A 250 48.38 -9.56 -60.66
C GLU A 250 49.42 -8.50 -61.02
N GLY A 251 50.21 -8.03 -60.05
CA GLY A 251 51.32 -7.09 -60.25
C GLY A 251 52.62 -7.72 -60.76
N ARG A 252 52.61 -9.01 -61.16
CA ARG A 252 53.72 -9.75 -61.79
C ARG A 252 53.46 -9.97 -63.27
#